data_AF-A0A962SBZ1-F1
#
_entry.id   AF-A0A962SBZ1-F1
#
_cell.length_a   1.000
_cell.length_b   1.000
_cell.length_c   1.000
_cell.angle_alpha   90.00
_cell.angle_beta   90.00
_cell.angle_gamma   90.00
#
_symmetry.space_group_name_H-M   'P 1'
#
loop_
_entity.id
_entity.type
_entity.pdbx_description
1 polymer ?
#
loop_
_entity_poly.entity_id
_entity_poly.type
_entity_poly.pdbx_seq_one_letter_code
_entity_poly.pdbx_strand_id
1 'polypeptide(L)'
;FSPVNPSQVAHVETMLNNIHTQFIEAVRKGRGERLKDEPGLFSGLFWSGEQALEIGLVDELASERTIARDIVKAEELVNFTPKENLLDRLAGRIGAGAASALETVLRQQPSLQ
;
A
#
# COMPACT_ATOMS: atom_id res chain seq x y z
N PHE A 1 -1.85 -32.86 -0.73
CA PHE A 1 -0.68 -31.96 -0.59
C PHE A 1 0.55 -32.80 -0.31
N SER A 2 1.69 -32.49 -0.93
CA SER A 2 2.97 -33.17 -0.64
C SER A 2 3.70 -32.48 0.51
N PRO A 3 4.48 -33.22 1.32
CA PRO A 3 5.32 -32.62 2.36
C PRO A 3 6.34 -31.64 1.77
N VAL A 4 6.68 -30.60 2.52
CA VAL A 4 7.71 -29.63 2.13
C VAL A 4 9.09 -30.30 2.15
N ASN A 5 9.91 -30.05 1.13
CA ASN A 5 11.27 -30.60 1.05
C ASN A 5 12.23 -29.82 1.98
N PRO A 6 12.85 -30.46 2.99
CA PRO A 6 13.76 -29.79 3.91
C PRO A 6 14.96 -29.12 3.24
N SER A 7 15.48 -29.67 2.14
CA SER A 7 16.63 -29.08 1.44
C SER A 7 16.25 -27.78 0.74
N GLN A 8 15.01 -27.68 0.24
CA GLN A 8 14.49 -26.46 -0.38
C GLN A 8 14.24 -25.38 0.66
N VAL A 9 13.74 -25.74 1.84
CA VAL A 9 13.56 -24.81 2.97
C VAL A 9 14.90 -24.19 3.35
N ALA A 10 15.92 -25.01 3.59
CA ALA A 10 17.25 -24.52 3.97
C ALA A 10 17.87 -23.59 2.90
N HIS A 11 17.66 -23.91 1.62
CA HIS A 11 18.11 -23.06 0.51
C HIS A 11 17.42 -21.69 0.52
N VAL A 12 16.10 -21.66 0.67
CA VAL A 12 15.32 -20.42 0.74
C VAL A 12 15.66 -19.61 1.99
N GLU A 13 15.79 -20.24 3.16
CA GLU A 13 16.19 -19.58 4.40
C GLU A 13 17.56 -18.91 4.27
N THR A 14 18.54 -19.59 3.66
CA THR A 14 19.86 -19.02 3.39
C THR A 14 19.76 -17.78 2.49
N MET A 15 18.96 -17.87 1.43
CA MET A 15 18.74 -16.74 0.52
C MET A 15 18.09 -15.55 1.24
N LEU A 16 17.07 -15.80 2.06
CA LEU A 16 16.37 -14.77 2.83
C LEU A 16 17.31 -14.09 3.85
N ASN A 17 18.14 -14.86 4.55
CA ASN A 17 19.13 -14.32 5.50
C ASN A 17 20.15 -13.42 4.81
N ASN A 18 20.60 -13.81 3.62
CA ASN A 18 21.53 -13.01 2.82
C ASN A 18 20.89 -11.68 2.38
N ILE A 19 19.65 -11.73 1.89
CA ILE A 19 18.89 -10.53 1.49
C ILE A 19 18.65 -9.63 2.70
N HIS A 20 18.29 -10.20 3.85
CA HIS A 20 18.08 -9.43 5.08
C HIS A 20 19.35 -8.71 5.54
N THR A 21 20.51 -9.38 5.48
CA THR A 21 21.81 -8.78 5.80
C THR A 21 22.11 -7.60 4.88
N GLN A 22 21.91 -7.76 3.57
CA GLN A 22 22.12 -6.68 2.60
C GLN A 22 21.20 -5.48 2.86
N PHE A 23 19.94 -5.74 3.24
CA PHE A 23 19.00 -4.68 3.62
C PHE A 23 19.52 -3.90 4.84
N ILE A 24 19.97 -4.59 5.90
CA ILE A 24 20.53 -3.97 7.10
C ILE A 24 21.72 -3.09 6.74
N GLU A 25 22.67 -3.61 5.95
CA GLU A 25 23.86 -2.87 5.53
C GLU A 25 23.49 -1.62 4.72
N ALA A 26 22.56 -1.74 3.78
CA ALA A 26 22.10 -0.62 2.95
C ALA A 26 21.47 0.49 3.81
N VAL A 27 20.61 0.11 4.78
CA VAL A 27 19.96 1.07 5.69
C VAL A 27 21.00 1.74 6.58
N ARG A 28 21.89 0.98 7.23
CA ARG A 28 22.96 1.53 8.08
C ARG A 28 23.86 2.48 7.29
N LYS A 29 24.26 2.12 6.08
CA LYS A 29 25.07 2.98 5.21
C LYS A 29 24.32 4.25 4.80
N GLY A 30 23.03 4.14 4.46
CA GLY A 30 22.23 5.28 4.02
C GLY A 30 21.90 6.27 5.14
N ARG A 31 21.69 5.78 6.36
CA ARG A 31 21.36 6.62 7.52
C ARG A 31 22.60 7.11 8.27
N GLY A 32 23.68 6.32 8.29
CA GLY A 32 24.93 6.66 8.97
C GLY A 32 24.73 6.91 10.47
N GLU A 33 25.45 7.89 11.01
CA GLU A 33 25.42 8.28 12.43
C GLU A 33 24.05 8.70 12.97
N ARG A 34 23.08 8.95 12.07
CA ARG A 34 21.74 9.37 12.45
C ARG A 34 20.91 8.19 12.96
N LEU A 35 21.21 6.98 12.49
CA LEU A 35 20.50 5.78 12.90
C LEU A 35 20.97 5.33 14.27
N LYS A 36 20.05 5.28 15.22
CA LYS A 36 20.31 4.73 16.55
C LYS A 36 20.14 3.21 16.51
N ASP A 37 20.95 2.51 17.30
CA ASP A 37 20.72 1.10 17.53
C ASP A 37 19.59 0.92 18.54
N GLU A 38 18.46 0.43 18.05
CA GLU A 38 17.28 0.13 18.85
C GLU A 38 16.98 -1.37 18.83
N PRO A 39 16.57 -1.95 19.96
CA PRO A 39 16.13 -3.34 20.01
C PRO A 39 15.00 -3.60 19.00
N GLY A 40 15.20 -4.56 18.11
CA GLY A 40 14.20 -4.92 17.09
C GLY A 40 14.16 -4.01 15.87
N LEU A 41 15.12 -3.09 15.68
CA LEU A 41 15.20 -2.21 14.50
C LEU A 41 15.04 -2.94 13.17
N PHE A 42 15.54 -4.17 13.08
CA PHE A 42 15.51 -5.01 11.88
C PHE A 42 14.67 -6.28 12.04
N SER A 43 13.79 -6.38 13.03
CA SER A 43 13.00 -7.60 13.26
C SER A 43 11.72 -7.70 12.40
N GLY A 44 11.46 -6.70 11.56
CA GLY A 44 10.20 -6.59 10.80
C GLY A 44 9.06 -5.94 11.57
N LEU A 45 9.33 -5.38 12.76
CA LEU A 45 8.35 -4.56 13.48
C LEU A 45 8.11 -3.23 12.76
N PHE A 46 6.91 -2.68 12.95
CA PHE A 46 6.53 -1.38 12.41
C PHE A 46 6.84 -0.26 13.40
N TRP A 47 7.22 0.89 12.86
CA TRP A 47 7.49 2.11 13.62
C TRP A 47 6.52 3.20 13.17
N SER A 48 5.94 3.94 14.12
CA SER A 48 5.22 5.17 13.80
C SER A 48 6.19 6.21 13.22
N GLY A 49 5.67 7.22 12.52
CA GLY A 49 6.53 8.31 12.02
C GLY A 49 7.35 8.97 13.14
N GLU A 50 6.71 9.23 14.29
CA GLU A 50 7.38 9.84 15.46
C GLU A 50 8.51 8.95 16.01
N GLN A 51 8.27 7.65 16.15
CA GLN A 51 9.30 6.70 16.59
C GLN A 51 10.43 6.60 15.56
N ALA A 52 10.09 6.52 14.27
CA ALA A 52 11.06 6.46 13.19
C ALA A 52 11.95 7.72 13.16
N LEU A 53 11.40 8.90 13.49
CA LEU A 53 12.16 10.13 13.60
C LEU A 53 13.12 10.08 14.80
N GLU A 54 12.63 9.64 15.96
CA GLU A 54 13.43 9.54 17.19
C GLU A 54 14.65 8.62 17.01
N ILE A 55 14.48 7.50 16.32
CA ILE A 55 15.54 6.49 16.12
C ILE A 55 16.35 6.73 14.84
N GLY A 56 16.01 7.79 14.09
CA GLY A 56 16.74 8.23 12.91
C GLY A 56 16.50 7.39 11.65
N LEU A 57 15.42 6.62 11.58
CA LEU A 57 14.95 5.97 10.35
C LEU A 57 14.45 6.98 9.30
N VAL A 58 13.84 8.08 9.74
CA VAL A 58 13.41 9.19 8.86
C VAL A 58 14.00 10.51 9.33
N ASP A 59 13.98 11.51 8.45
CA ASP A 59 14.60 12.82 8.70
C ASP A 59 13.61 13.83 9.27
N GLU A 60 12.35 13.75 8.86
CA GLU A 60 11.31 14.71 9.22
C GLU A 60 9.91 14.10 9.02
N LEU A 61 8.91 14.69 9.69
CA LEU A 61 7.49 14.43 9.46
C LEU A 61 6.90 15.55 8.61
N ALA A 62 6.42 15.21 7.41
CA ALA A 62 5.87 16.19 6.49
C ALA A 62 4.68 15.64 5.71
N SER A 63 3.86 16.56 5.19
CA SER A 63 2.82 16.22 4.21
C SER A 63 3.37 16.31 2.78
N GLU A 64 2.75 15.61 1.84
CA GLU A 64 3.12 15.67 0.42
C GLU A 64 3.15 17.11 -0.13
N ARG A 65 2.18 17.94 0.25
CA ARG A 65 2.13 19.37 -0.12
C ARG A 65 3.32 20.16 0.42
N THR A 66 3.77 19.86 1.64
CA THR A 66 4.92 20.51 2.27
C THR A 66 6.20 20.16 1.51
N ILE A 67 6.40 18.87 1.22
CA ILE A 67 7.55 18.39 0.44
C ILE A 67 7.58 18.98 -0.98
N ALA A 68 6.42 19.02 -1.65
CA ALA A 68 6.30 19.56 -3.00
C ALA A 68 6.72 21.04 -3.08
N ARG A 69 6.26 21.84 -2.12
CA ARG A 69 6.56 23.27 -2.04
C ARG A 69 8.00 23.53 -1.62
N ASP A 70 8.43 22.92 -0.52
CA ASP A 70 9.62 23.37 0.21
C ASP A 70 10.90 22.69 -0.31
N ILE A 71 10.78 21.45 -0.79
CA ILE A 71 11.93 20.66 -1.26
C ILE A 71 11.96 20.60 -2.79
N VAL A 72 10.87 20.12 -3.40
CA VAL A 72 10.82 19.88 -4.86
C VAL A 72 10.63 21.18 -5.63
N LYS A 73 10.10 22.23 -4.99
CA LYS A 73 9.72 23.51 -5.59
C LYS A 73 8.77 23.34 -6.78
N ALA A 74 7.91 22.33 -6.71
CA ALA A 74 6.84 22.09 -7.67
C ALA A 74 5.57 22.76 -7.15
N GLU A 75 5.18 23.87 -7.77
CA GLU A 75 3.95 24.58 -7.42
C GLU A 75 2.68 23.81 -7.79
N GLU A 76 2.75 22.96 -8.83
CA GLU A 76 1.62 22.20 -9.35
C GLU A 76 1.79 20.70 -9.08
N LEU A 77 0.84 20.13 -8.34
CA LEU A 77 0.78 18.70 -8.01
C LEU A 77 -0.21 17.97 -8.94
N VAL A 78 0.30 17.03 -9.73
CA VAL A 78 -0.53 16.21 -10.61
C VAL A 78 -1.01 14.96 -9.87
N ASN A 79 -2.32 14.81 -9.71
CA ASN A 79 -2.92 13.65 -9.06
C ASN A 79 -3.33 12.59 -10.10
N PHE A 80 -2.63 11.45 -10.12
CA PHE A 80 -2.87 10.32 -11.02
C PHE A 80 -3.94 9.32 -10.53
N THR A 81 -4.61 9.60 -9.40
CA THR A 81 -5.67 8.71 -8.87
C THR A 81 -6.78 8.62 -9.91
N PRO A 82 -7.08 7.41 -10.43
CA PRO A 82 -8.19 7.23 -11.35
C PRO A 82 -9.49 7.71 -10.70
N LYS A 83 -10.13 8.72 -11.29
CA LYS A 83 -11.46 9.17 -10.87
C LYS A 83 -12.46 8.54 -11.81
N GLU A 84 -13.49 7.90 -11.25
CA GLU A 84 -14.66 7.56 -12.04
C GLU A 84 -15.25 8.84 -12.63
N ASN A 85 -15.55 8.81 -13.93
CA ASN A 85 -16.19 9.97 -14.55
C ASN A 85 -17.60 10.12 -14.00
N LEU A 86 -18.05 11.37 -13.85
CA LEU A 86 -19.39 11.67 -13.35
C LEU A 86 -20.49 11.04 -14.22
N LEU A 87 -20.22 10.89 -15.53
CA LEU A 87 -21.10 10.22 -16.49
C LEU A 87 -21.22 8.72 -16.21
N ASP A 88 -20.12 8.04 -15.86
CA ASP A 88 -20.12 6.61 -15.54
C ASP A 88 -20.94 6.35 -14.26
N ARG A 89 -20.82 7.26 -13.27
CA ARG A 89 -21.65 7.22 -12.05
C ARG A 89 -23.12 7.46 -12.33
N LEU A 90 -23.44 8.37 -13.25
CA LEU A 90 -24.82 8.63 -13.65
C LEU A 90 -25.42 7.45 -14.41
N ALA A 91 -24.70 6.93 -15.41
CA ALA A 91 -25.10 5.78 -16.20
C ALA A 91 -25.32 4.54 -15.32
N GLY A 92 -24.42 4.30 -14.35
CA GLY A 92 -24.59 3.22 -13.37
C GLY A 92 -25.86 3.34 -12.53
N ARG A 93 -26.21 4.55 -12.07
CA ARG A 93 -27.46 4.79 -11.31
C ARG A 93 -28.72 4.62 -12.16
N ILE A 94 -28.68 5.08 -13.42
CA ILE A 94 -29.81 4.92 -14.35
C ILE A 94 -29.99 3.44 -14.70
N GLY A 95 -28.91 2.73 -15.02
CA GLY A 95 -28.94 1.30 -15.31
C GLY A 95 -29.46 0.47 -14.14
N ALA A 96 -29.02 0.78 -12.92
CA ALA A 96 -29.54 0.13 -11.71
C ALA A 96 -31.04 0.40 -11.52
N GLY A 97 -31.51 1.63 -11.69
CA GLY A 97 -32.93 1.97 -11.60
C GLY A 97 -33.80 1.27 -12.65
N ALA A 98 -33.32 1.18 -13.89
CA ALA A 98 -33.99 0.46 -14.96
C ALA A 98 -34.05 -1.06 -14.70
N ALA A 99 -32.96 -1.65 -14.20
CA ALA A 99 -32.92 -3.07 -13.82
C ALA A 99 -33.92 -3.38 -12.69
N SER A 100 -33.97 -2.55 -11.64
CA SER A 100 -34.94 -2.70 -10.55
C SER A 100 -36.40 -2.55 -11.02
N ALA A 101 -36.67 -1.63 -11.96
CA ALA A 101 -38.00 -1.48 -12.55
C ALA A 101 -38.40 -2.70 -13.38
N LEU A 102 -37.50 -3.21 -14.22
CA LEU A 102 -37.70 -4.43 -15.00
C LEU A 102 -37.89 -5.66 -14.09
N GLU A 103 -37.09 -5.80 -13.04
CA GLU A 103 -37.26 -6.86 -12.03
C GLU A 103 -38.64 -6.79 -11.37
N THR A 104 -39.11 -5.58 -11.04
CA THR A 104 -40.44 -5.38 -10.45
C THR A 104 -41.54 -5.80 -11.41
N VAL A 105 -41.44 -5.46 -12.71
CA VAL A 105 -42.40 -5.86 -13.74
C VAL A 105 -42.37 -7.38 -13.98
N LEU A 106 -41.18 -7.99 -14.04
CA LEU A 106 -41.01 -9.43 -14.22
C LEU A 106 -41.53 -10.22 -13.02
N ARG A 107 -41.35 -9.72 -11.80
CA ARG A 107 -41.96 -10.31 -10.58
C ARG A 107 -43.48 -10.14 -10.55
N GLN A 108 -44.04 -9.18 -11.29
CA GLN A 108 -45.47 -8.93 -11.37
C GLN A 108 -46.17 -9.69 -12.52
N GLN A 109 -45.45 -10.38 -13.41
CA GLN A 109 -46.09 -11.27 -14.40
C GLN A 109 -46.53 -12.58 -13.71
N PRO A 110 -47.85 -12.87 -13.61
CA PRO A 110 -48.32 -14.19 -13.20
C PRO A 110 -48.03 -15.18 -14.33
N SER A 111 -47.52 -16.37 -13.99
CA SER A 111 -47.33 -17.48 -14.92
C SER A 111 -48.64 -17.75 -15.68
N LEU A 112 -48.64 -17.55 -17.00
CA LEU A 112 -49.74 -17.96 -17.85
C LEU A 112 -49.74 -19.49 -17.96
N GLN A 113 -50.68 -20.14 -17.25
CA GLN A 113 -51.18 -21.47 -17.58
C GLN A 113 -52.10 -21.39 -18.80
#